data_AF-A0A382MR53-F1
#
_entry.id   AF-A0A382MR53-F1
#
_cell.length_a   1.000
_cell.length_b   1.000
_cell.length_c   1.000
_cell.angle_alpha   90.00
_cell.angle_beta   90.00
_cell.angle_gamma   90.00
#
_symmetry.space_group_name_H-M   'P 1'
#
loop_
_entity.id
_entity.type
_entity.pdbx_description
1 polymer ?
#
loop_
_entity_poly.entity_id
_entity_poly.type
_entity_poly.pdbx_seq_one_letter_code
_entity_poly.pdbx_strand_id
1 'polypeptide(L)'
;MATLRKHGLKYYARIQWRDENSRKREKKISLRTHLKSEALVRKIEVEKFEHIVKDGDDYSAIFSWEKDEGGKTEIVRRTVQEAIDEYLTVKNLRHQRKSTIDRSRVGLKSLTDTLTKNRAVSTLNDDDIEKWLKRSVEKGHAPNTMACNRAKIVSFLNHCYRKEWIKKEI
;
A
#
# COMPACT_ATOMS: atom_id res chain seq x y z
N MET A 1 11.75 -16.21 -10.89
CA MET A 1 12.43 -17.01 -9.88
C MET A 1 13.22 -16.12 -8.94
N ALA A 2 13.09 -16.33 -7.62
CA ALA A 2 13.96 -15.69 -6.64
C ALA A 2 15.40 -16.25 -6.74
N THR A 3 16.40 -15.40 -6.51
CA THR A 3 17.82 -15.76 -6.53
C THR A 3 18.47 -15.40 -5.19
N LEU A 4 19.33 -16.27 -4.66
CA LEU A 4 20.01 -16.02 -3.39
C LEU A 4 21.23 -15.11 -3.62
N ARG A 5 21.38 -14.06 -2.81
CA ARG A 5 22.53 -13.16 -2.81
C ARG A 5 23.08 -13.02 -1.40
N LYS A 6 24.41 -13.07 -1.28
CA LYS A 6 25.11 -12.80 -0.02
C LYS A 6 25.64 -11.37 -0.07
N HIS A 7 25.40 -10.60 0.98
CA HIS A 7 25.95 -9.27 1.16
C HIS A 7 26.56 -9.18 2.56
N GLY A 8 27.89 -9.15 2.63
CA GLY A 8 28.62 -9.32 3.88
C GLY A 8 28.30 -10.66 4.55
N LEU A 9 27.89 -10.62 5.82
CA LEU A 9 27.50 -11.80 6.60
C LEU A 9 26.02 -12.19 6.42
N LYS A 10 25.21 -11.39 5.70
CA LYS A 10 23.76 -11.61 5.60
C LYS A 10 23.34 -12.11 4.23
N TYR A 11 22.29 -12.92 4.20
CA TYR A 11 21.66 -13.40 2.97
C TYR A 11 20.41 -12.60 2.60
N TYR A 12 20.19 -12.46 1.30
CA TYR A 12 19.07 -11.76 0.68
C TYR A 12 18.49 -12.62 -0.44
N ALA A 13 17.16 -12.64 -0.56
CA ALA A 13 16.49 -13.15 -1.74
C ALA A 13 16.22 -12.00 -2.70
N ARG A 14 16.66 -12.13 -3.95
CA ARG A 14 16.49 -11.15 -5.01
C ARG A 14 15.48 -11.67 -6.03
N ILE A 15 14.42 -10.90 -6.23
CA ILE A 15 13.44 -11.13 -7.29
C ILE A 15 13.65 -10.05 -8.36
N GLN A 16 13.72 -10.47 -9.62
CA GLN A 16 13.92 -9.58 -10.78
C GLN A 16 12.79 -9.81 -11.78
N TRP A 17 12.23 -8.72 -12.30
CA TRP A 17 11.17 -8.76 -13.31
C TRP A 17 11.30 -7.59 -14.30
N ARG A 18 10.53 -7.63 -15.37
CA ARG A 18 10.35 -6.50 -16.29
C ARG A 18 8.99 -5.87 -16.02
N ASP A 19 8.95 -4.55 -15.88
CA ASP A 19 7.69 -3.82 -15.77
C ASP A 19 7.00 -3.70 -17.14
N GLU A 20 5.78 -3.15 -17.16
CA GLU A 20 4.98 -2.93 -18.39
C GLU A 20 5.74 -2.12 -19.45
N ASN A 21 6.70 -1.28 -19.03
CA ASN A 21 7.57 -0.49 -19.88
C ASN A 21 8.86 -1.23 -20.29
N SER A 22 8.91 -2.55 -20.12
CA SER A 22 10.06 -3.41 -20.40
C SER A 22 11.34 -3.09 -19.60
N ARG A 23 11.27 -2.22 -18.58
CA ARG A 23 12.42 -1.86 -17.74
C ARG A 23 12.66 -2.94 -16.69
N LYS A 24 13.93 -3.23 -16.44
CA LYS A 24 14.33 -4.20 -15.41
C LYS A 24 14.13 -3.60 -14.01
N ARG A 25 13.30 -4.23 -13.20
CA ARG A 25 13.12 -3.94 -11.77
C ARG A 25 13.69 -5.06 -10.93
N GLU A 26 14.25 -4.73 -9.78
CA GLU A 26 14.69 -5.71 -8.77
C GLU A 26 14.22 -5.32 -7.38
N LYS A 27 13.84 -6.32 -6.57
CA LYS A 27 13.52 -6.17 -5.15
C LYS A 27 14.35 -7.18 -4.36
N LYS A 28 15.00 -6.69 -3.29
CA LYS A 28 15.86 -7.49 -2.40
C LYS A 28 15.17 -7.61 -1.06
N ILE A 29 14.87 -8.84 -0.65
CA ILE A 29 14.25 -9.17 0.63
C ILE A 29 15.33 -9.71 1.55
N SER A 30 15.47 -9.12 2.74
CA SER A 30 16.42 -9.59 3.74
C SER A 30 15.95 -10.92 4.32
N LEU A 31 16.81 -11.93 4.31
CA LEU A 31 16.52 -13.22 4.92
C LEU A 31 16.94 -13.27 6.38
N ARG A 32 17.46 -12.17 6.97
CA ARG A 32 17.88 -12.07 8.38
C ARG A 32 18.66 -13.28 8.92
N THR A 33 19.48 -13.91 8.08
CA THR A 33 20.32 -15.05 8.47
C THR A 33 21.69 -14.97 7.83
N HIS A 34 22.67 -15.56 8.51
CA HIS A 34 24.05 -15.76 8.05
C HIS A 34 24.33 -17.22 7.67
N LEU A 35 23.36 -18.12 7.88
CA LEU A 35 23.45 -19.54 7.57
C LEU A 35 22.89 -19.81 6.18
N LYS A 36 23.67 -20.51 5.34
CA LYS A 36 23.29 -20.80 3.95
C LYS A 36 22.10 -21.76 3.86
N SER A 37 22.04 -22.76 4.75
CA SER A 37 20.96 -23.75 4.83
C SER A 37 19.61 -23.07 5.12
N GLU A 38 19.56 -22.24 6.15
CA GLU A 38 18.37 -21.47 6.51
C GLU A 38 17.98 -20.47 5.42
N ALA A 39 18.97 -19.81 4.81
CA ALA A 39 18.73 -18.88 3.70
C ALA A 39 18.06 -19.56 2.49
N LEU A 40 18.39 -20.83 2.20
CA LEU A 40 17.75 -21.58 1.12
C LEU A 40 16.27 -21.85 1.40
N VAL A 41 15.92 -22.23 2.63
CA VAL A 41 14.52 -22.46 3.04
C VAL A 41 13.72 -21.18 2.91
N ARG A 42 14.23 -20.07 3.47
CA ARG A 42 13.59 -18.75 3.41
C ARG A 42 13.48 -18.24 1.96
N LYS A 43 14.44 -18.57 1.09
CA LYS A 43 14.41 -18.25 -0.34
C LYS A 43 13.32 -19.01 -1.10
N ILE A 44 13.09 -20.29 -0.79
CA ILE A 44 11.97 -21.07 -1.36
C ILE A 44 10.63 -20.44 -0.96
N GLU A 45 10.51 -20.00 0.29
CA GLU A 45 9.31 -19.30 0.77
C GLU A 45 9.08 -18.00 0.00
N VAL A 46 10.11 -17.15 -0.15
CA VAL A 46 10.06 -15.93 -1.00
C VAL A 46 9.67 -16.24 -2.45
N GLU A 47 10.14 -17.36 -2.99
CA GLU A 47 9.83 -17.79 -4.36
C GLU A 47 8.34 -18.17 -4.52
N LYS A 48 7.72 -18.78 -3.51
CA LYS A 48 6.26 -19.04 -3.50
C LYS A 48 5.44 -17.76 -3.54
N PHE A 49 5.90 -16.73 -2.82
CA PHE A 49 5.27 -15.40 -2.79
C PHE A 49 5.81 -14.46 -3.89
N GLU A 50 6.53 -14.97 -4.89
CA GLU A 50 7.15 -14.15 -5.93
C GLU A 50 6.12 -13.34 -6.73
N HIS A 51 4.94 -13.91 -6.99
CA HIS A 51 3.84 -13.24 -7.67
C HIS A 51 3.37 -12.00 -6.89
N ILE A 52 3.19 -12.12 -5.58
CA ILE A 52 2.87 -11.01 -4.67
C ILE A 52 3.97 -9.95 -4.65
N VAL A 53 5.24 -10.37 -4.68
CA VAL A 53 6.38 -9.44 -4.68
C VAL A 53 6.52 -8.71 -6.02
N LYS A 54 6.13 -9.34 -7.14
CA LYS A 54 6.20 -8.79 -8.51
C LYS A 54 5.02 -7.91 -8.89
N ASP A 55 3.81 -8.32 -8.54
CA ASP A 55 2.59 -7.66 -8.99
C ASP A 55 2.37 -6.29 -8.34
N GLY A 56 3.25 -5.89 -7.43
CA GLY A 56 3.31 -4.55 -6.88
C GLY A 56 2.29 -4.35 -5.78
N ASP A 57 2.79 -4.38 -4.54
CA ASP A 57 2.38 -3.52 -3.42
C ASP A 57 0.94 -3.57 -2.88
N ASP A 58 0.04 -4.39 -3.43
CA ASP A 58 -1.27 -4.73 -2.85
C ASP A 58 -1.14 -5.54 -1.54
N TYR A 59 -0.03 -6.28 -1.45
CA TYR A 59 0.22 -7.31 -0.46
C TYR A 59 1.67 -7.21 0.01
N SER A 60 1.86 -6.95 1.31
CA SER A 60 3.15 -7.10 1.97
C SER A 60 3.18 -8.47 2.63
N ALA A 61 4.06 -9.36 2.17
CA ALA A 61 4.33 -10.60 2.87
C ALA A 61 5.18 -10.28 4.10
N ILE A 62 4.63 -10.40 5.31
CA ILE A 62 5.42 -10.45 6.53
C ILE A 62 5.91 -11.88 6.65
N PHE A 63 7.20 -12.06 6.38
CA PHE A 63 7.79 -13.38 6.42
C PHE A 63 7.90 -13.90 7.85
N SER A 64 7.84 -15.21 8.02
CA SER A 64 7.95 -15.91 9.30
C SER A 64 9.13 -15.43 10.17
N TRP A 65 10.27 -15.10 9.55
CA TRP A 65 11.48 -14.62 10.22
C TRP A 65 11.53 -13.11 10.48
N GLU A 66 10.54 -12.36 10.03
CA GLU A 66 10.42 -10.93 10.35
C GLU A 66 9.68 -10.68 11.66
N LYS A 67 8.93 -11.68 12.14
CA LYS A 67 8.21 -11.68 13.41
C LYS A 67 9.10 -12.12 14.55
N ASP A 68 9.08 -11.39 15.67
CA ASP A 68 9.89 -11.72 16.85
C ASP A 68 9.45 -13.03 17.53
N GLU A 69 8.16 -13.38 17.44
CA GLU A 69 7.60 -14.63 18.01
C GLU A 69 7.69 -15.84 17.06
N GLY A 70 8.20 -15.65 15.83
CA GLY A 70 8.12 -16.65 14.76
C GLY A 70 6.68 -16.89 14.28
N GLY A 71 6.49 -17.81 13.32
CA GLY A 71 5.15 -18.16 12.83
C GLY A 71 5.10 -18.44 11.32
N LYS A 72 3.88 -18.45 10.74
CA LYS A 72 3.69 -18.58 9.29
C LYS A 72 3.83 -17.21 8.61
N THR A 73 4.33 -17.21 7.38
CA THR A 73 4.31 -16.01 6.53
C THR A 73 2.88 -15.56 6.30
N GLU A 74 2.63 -14.29 6.60
CA GLU A 74 1.32 -13.66 6.45
C GLU A 74 1.34 -12.70 5.29
N ILE A 75 0.30 -12.77 4.49
CA ILE A 75 0.03 -11.80 3.45
C ILE A 75 -0.78 -10.67 4.07
N VAL A 76 -0.16 -9.50 4.28
CA VAL A 76 -0.82 -8.30 4.83
C VAL A 76 -1.23 -7.39 3.68
N ARG A 77 -2.53 -7.12 3.56
CA ARG A 77 -3.07 -6.10 2.65
C ARG A 77 -3.05 -4.76 3.35
N ARG A 78 -2.44 -3.73 2.74
CA ARG A 78 -2.62 -2.36 3.25
C ARG A 78 -4.07 -1.94 3.00
N THR A 79 -4.78 -1.66 4.08
CA THR A 79 -6.17 -1.22 4.01
C THR A 79 -6.26 0.26 3.64
N VAL A 80 -7.42 0.67 3.12
CA VAL A 80 -7.71 2.10 2.88
C VAL A 80 -7.58 2.90 4.18
N GLN A 81 -8.00 2.35 5.32
CA GLN A 81 -7.89 3.03 6.61
C GLN A 81 -6.43 3.27 7.03
N GLU A 82 -5.57 2.26 6.95
CA GLU A 82 -4.14 2.42 7.27
C GLU A 82 -3.46 3.46 6.35
N ALA A 83 -3.81 3.45 5.05
CA ALA A 83 -3.30 4.43 4.11
C ALA A 83 -3.75 5.86 4.46
N ILE A 84 -4.99 6.04 4.91
CA ILE A 84 -5.51 7.34 5.37
C ILE A 84 -4.76 7.80 6.62
N ASP A 85 -4.52 6.91 7.58
CA ASP A 85 -3.83 7.25 8.83
C ASP A 85 -2.37 7.65 8.59
N GLU A 86 -1.65 6.96 7.68
CA GLU A 86 -0.32 7.39 7.23
C GLU A 86 -0.40 8.77 6.55
N TYR A 87 -1.35 8.98 5.64
CA TYR A 87 -1.50 10.24 4.93
C TYR A 87 -1.76 11.43 5.87
N LEU A 88 -2.61 11.25 6.88
CA LEU A 88 -2.89 12.29 7.88
C LEU A 88 -1.67 12.54 8.78
N THR A 89 -0.88 11.50 9.09
CA THR A 89 0.39 11.64 9.82
C THR A 89 1.40 12.45 9.03
N VAL A 90 1.55 12.18 7.73
CA VAL A 90 2.44 12.96 6.84
C VAL A 90 2.00 14.43 6.77
N LYS A 91 0.70 14.71 6.74
CA LYS A 91 0.20 16.10 6.78
C LYS A 91 0.53 16.81 8.10
N ASN A 92 0.43 16.10 9.22
CA ASN A 92 0.80 16.62 10.53
C ASN A 92 2.31 16.93 10.61
N LEU A 93 3.16 16.02 10.13
CA LEU A 93 4.62 16.20 10.07
C LEU A 93 5.03 17.38 9.19
N ARG A 94 4.22 17.74 8.18
CA ARG A 94 4.42 18.93 7.34
C ARG A 94 3.90 20.23 7.98
N HIS A 95 3.57 20.21 9.27
CA HIS A 95 3.05 21.34 10.04
C HIS A 95 1.83 22.03 9.38
N GLN A 96 0.97 21.24 8.72
CA GLN A 96 -0.28 21.79 8.20
C GLN A 96 -1.20 22.22 9.35
N ARG A 97 -1.98 23.29 9.13
CA ARG A 97 -2.97 23.75 10.10
C ARG A 97 -3.92 22.61 10.49
N LYS A 98 -4.18 22.46 11.80
CA LYS A 98 -5.06 21.40 12.35
C LYS A 98 -6.43 21.37 11.66
N SER A 99 -7.04 22.53 11.43
CA SER A 99 -8.33 22.65 10.72
C SER A 99 -8.30 22.07 9.29
N THR A 100 -7.16 22.18 8.58
CA THR A 100 -6.98 21.61 7.25
C THR A 100 -6.87 20.08 7.31
N ILE A 101 -6.19 19.55 8.34
CA ILE A 101 -6.09 18.11 8.59
C ILE A 101 -7.47 17.56 8.94
N ASP A 102 -8.21 18.24 9.81
CA ASP A 102 -9.57 17.85 10.20
C ASP A 102 -10.53 17.85 9.02
N ARG A 103 -10.46 18.84 8.12
CA ARG A 103 -11.24 18.84 6.87
C ARG A 103 -10.87 17.67 5.96
N SER A 104 -9.60 17.29 5.94
CA SER A 104 -9.14 16.10 5.20
C SER A 104 -9.70 14.82 5.82
N ARG A 105 -9.68 14.71 7.16
CA ARG A 105 -10.27 13.58 7.89
C ARG A 105 -11.76 13.41 7.58
N VAL A 106 -12.52 14.50 7.57
CA VAL A 106 -13.95 14.47 7.23
C VAL A 106 -14.18 13.99 5.79
N GLY A 107 -13.41 14.52 4.83
CA GLY A 107 -13.50 14.10 3.43
C GLY A 107 -13.18 12.62 3.25
N LEU A 108 -12.08 12.14 3.84
CA LEU A 108 -11.64 10.74 3.73
C LEU A 108 -12.52 9.77 4.50
N LYS A 109 -13.14 10.20 5.62
CA LYS A 109 -14.17 9.41 6.30
C LYS A 109 -15.37 9.16 5.38
N SER A 110 -15.80 10.17 4.61
CA SER A 110 -16.91 9.98 3.67
C SER A 110 -16.61 8.96 2.56
N LEU A 111 -15.33 8.82 2.20
CA LEU A 111 -14.86 7.79 1.26
C LEU A 111 -14.94 6.39 1.89
N THR A 112 -14.41 6.20 3.11
CA THR A 112 -14.44 4.89 3.78
C THR A 112 -15.83 4.45 4.18
N ASP A 113 -16.73 5.40 4.50
CA ASP A 113 -18.15 5.14 4.71
C ASP A 113 -18.85 4.59 3.45
N THR A 114 -18.25 4.78 2.27
CA THR A 114 -18.78 4.27 0.98
C THR A 114 -18.10 2.98 0.52
N LEU A 115 -16.78 2.86 0.69
CA LEU A 115 -15.96 1.78 0.11
C LEU A 115 -15.57 0.68 1.09
N THR A 116 -15.85 0.84 2.39
CA THR A 116 -15.36 0.03 3.52
C THR A 116 -13.91 0.32 3.90
N LYS A 117 -13.66 0.44 5.21
CA LYS A 117 -12.34 0.72 5.80
C LYS A 117 -11.28 -0.36 5.48
N ASN A 118 -11.70 -1.62 5.46
CA ASN A 118 -10.83 -2.79 5.31
C ASN A 118 -10.55 -3.15 3.85
N ARG A 119 -11.08 -2.38 2.88
CA ARG A 119 -10.77 -2.61 1.46
C ARG A 119 -9.28 -2.41 1.23
N ALA A 120 -8.70 -3.18 0.31
CA ALA A 120 -7.30 -3.00 -0.08
C ALA A 120 -7.12 -1.69 -0.85
N VAL A 121 -6.16 -0.86 -0.42
CA VAL A 121 -5.93 0.48 -1.01
C VAL A 121 -5.58 0.41 -2.49
N SER A 122 -4.92 -0.66 -2.91
CA SER A 122 -4.50 -0.89 -4.30
C SER A 122 -5.64 -1.11 -5.28
N THR A 123 -6.79 -1.56 -4.78
CA THR A 123 -7.98 -1.81 -5.59
C THR A 123 -8.79 -0.54 -5.86
N LEU A 124 -8.30 0.61 -5.40
CA LEU A 124 -8.94 1.90 -5.65
C LEU A 124 -8.78 2.29 -7.12
N ASN A 125 -9.88 2.72 -7.74
CA ASN A 125 -9.93 3.16 -9.13
C ASN A 125 -10.91 4.34 -9.32
N ASP A 126 -11.07 4.83 -10.55
CA ASP A 126 -12.01 5.93 -10.88
C ASP A 126 -13.46 5.60 -10.49
N ASP A 127 -13.89 4.34 -10.67
CA ASP A 127 -15.25 3.91 -10.33
C ASP A 127 -15.56 4.14 -8.85
N ASP A 128 -14.56 4.06 -7.98
CA ASP A 128 -14.72 4.33 -6.55
C ASP A 128 -15.01 5.80 -6.26
N ILE A 129 -14.45 6.74 -7.03
CA ILE A 129 -14.78 8.16 -6.94
C ILE A 129 -16.21 8.39 -7.41
N GLU A 130 -16.62 7.76 -8.52
CA GLU A 130 -18.00 7.87 -9.02
C GLU A 130 -19.00 7.31 -8.02
N LYS A 131 -18.68 6.17 -7.39
CA LYS A 131 -19.51 5.53 -6.37
C LYS A 131 -19.65 6.41 -5.13
N TRP A 132 -18.55 7.04 -4.70
CA TRP A 132 -18.57 8.04 -3.64
C TRP A 132 -19.39 9.29 -4.00
N LEU A 133 -19.31 9.75 -5.25
CA LEU A 133 -20.08 10.90 -5.72
C LEU A 133 -21.59 10.59 -5.72
N LYS A 134 -22.00 9.45 -6.28
CA LYS A 134 -23.40 8.97 -6.25
C LYS A 134 -23.93 8.89 -4.82
N ARG A 135 -23.16 8.29 -3.92
CA ARG A 135 -23.52 8.19 -2.50
C ARG A 135 -23.63 9.55 -1.80
N SER A 136 -22.80 10.53 -2.19
CA SER A 136 -22.84 11.88 -1.63
C SER A 136 -24.09 12.64 -2.09
N VAL A 137 -24.50 12.45 -3.33
CA VAL A 137 -25.76 13.01 -3.88
C VAL A 137 -26.97 12.39 -3.19
N GLU A 138 -27.01 11.06 -3.04
CA GLU A 138 -28.08 10.35 -2.30
C GLU A 138 -28.26 10.85 -0.86
N LYS A 139 -27.16 11.24 -0.20
CA LYS A 139 -27.17 11.81 1.15
C LYS A 139 -27.59 13.29 1.20
N GLY A 140 -27.85 13.92 0.06
CA GLY A 140 -28.25 15.33 -0.02
C GLY A 140 -27.14 16.32 0.31
N HIS A 141 -25.87 15.96 0.09
CA HIS A 141 -24.77 16.91 0.32
C HIS A 141 -24.85 18.10 -0.64
N ALA A 142 -24.58 19.30 -0.13
CA ALA A 142 -24.50 20.50 -0.96
C ALA A 142 -23.35 20.39 -1.98
N PRO A 143 -23.49 20.97 -3.19
CA PRO A 143 -22.47 20.92 -4.24
C PRO A 143 -21.08 21.36 -3.77
N ASN A 144 -21.01 22.45 -2.99
CA ASN A 144 -19.74 22.96 -2.46
C ASN A 144 -19.08 21.98 -1.47
N THR A 145 -19.89 21.31 -0.63
CA THR A 145 -19.39 20.28 0.31
C THR A 145 -18.82 19.09 -0.45
N MET A 146 -19.49 18.64 -1.51
CA MET A 146 -19.00 17.57 -2.38
C MET A 146 -17.70 17.98 -3.07
N ALA A 147 -17.62 19.17 -3.67
CA ALA A 147 -16.39 19.66 -4.30
C ALA A 147 -15.22 19.72 -3.31
N CYS A 148 -15.44 20.22 -2.10
CA CYS A 148 -14.44 20.28 -1.05
C CYS A 148 -13.95 18.89 -0.64
N ASN A 149 -14.85 17.92 -0.45
CA ASN A 149 -14.49 16.56 -0.09
C ASN A 149 -13.76 15.85 -1.23
N ARG A 150 -14.22 16.01 -2.47
CA ARG A 150 -13.57 15.48 -3.67
C ARG A 150 -12.12 15.92 -3.74
N ALA A 151 -11.84 17.20 -3.52
CA ALA A 151 -10.48 17.72 -3.51
C ALA A 151 -9.59 17.05 -2.44
N LYS A 152 -10.13 16.69 -1.28
CA LYS A 152 -9.37 15.97 -0.24
C LYS A 152 -9.14 14.50 -0.61
N ILE A 153 -10.12 13.85 -1.24
CA ILE A 153 -10.03 12.47 -1.72
C ILE A 153 -9.00 12.37 -2.84
N VAL A 154 -9.07 13.22 -3.87
CA VAL A 154 -8.10 13.25 -4.97
C VAL A 154 -6.69 13.52 -4.44
N SER A 155 -6.53 14.45 -3.48
CA SER A 155 -5.22 14.70 -2.86
C SER A 155 -4.64 13.48 -2.12
N PHE A 156 -5.50 12.64 -1.56
CA PHE A 156 -5.12 11.36 -0.95
C PHE A 156 -4.76 10.32 -2.02
N LEU A 157 -5.57 10.14 -3.06
CA LEU A 157 -5.28 9.21 -4.16
C LEU A 157 -3.96 9.56 -4.85
N ASN A 158 -3.70 10.85 -5.09
CA ASN A 158 -2.40 11.33 -5.59
C ASN A 158 -1.24 11.03 -4.64
N HIS A 159 -1.49 10.97 -3.32
CA HIS A 159 -0.48 10.51 -2.37
C HIS A 159 -0.26 9.01 -2.47
N CYS A 160 -1.33 8.21 -2.57
CA CYS A 160 -1.24 6.77 -2.80
C CYS A 160 -0.47 6.45 -4.09
N TYR A 161 -0.73 7.18 -5.17
CA TYR A 161 -0.04 7.00 -6.45
C TYR A 161 1.46 7.33 -6.33
N ARG A 162 1.83 8.47 -5.74
CA ARG A 162 3.24 8.83 -5.49
C ARG A 162 3.98 7.84 -4.59
N LYS A 163 3.25 7.13 -3.74
CA LYS A 163 3.77 6.08 -2.86
C LYS A 163 3.75 4.70 -3.52
N GLU A 164 3.32 4.60 -4.78
CA GLU A 164 3.16 3.38 -5.55
C GLU A 164 2.18 2.37 -4.90
N TRP A 165 1.22 2.86 -4.09
CA TRP A 165 0.18 2.01 -3.48
C TRP A 165 -0.99 1.74 -4.41
N ILE A 166 -1.18 2.59 -5.41
CA ILE A 166 -2.10 2.39 -6.53
C ILE A 166 -1.30 2.52 -7.82
N LYS A 167 -1.65 1.72 -8.83
CA LYS A 167 -0.87 1.62 -10.08
C LYS A 167 -1.12 2.76 -11.06
N LYS A 168 -2.29 3.39 -10.97
CA LYS A 168 -2.73 4.43 -11.89
C LYS A 168 -3.06 5.70 -11.11
N GLU A 169 -2.83 6.83 -11.75
CA GLU A 169 -3.32 8.12 -11.27
C GLU A 169 -4.85 8.18 -11.47
N ILE A 170 -5.55 8.75 -10.49
CA ILE A 170 -7.02 8.82 -10.38
C ILE A 170 -7.42 10.26 -10.04
#